data_AF-A0A2X1KZ88-F1
#
_entry.id   AF-A0A2X1KZ88-F1
#
_cell.length_a   1.000
_cell.length_b   1.000
_cell.length_c   1.000
_cell.angle_alpha   90.00
_cell.angle_beta   90.00
_cell.angle_gamma   90.00
#
_symmetry.space_group_name_H-M   'P 1'
#
loop_
_entity.id
_entity.type
_entity.pdbx_description
1 polymer ?
#
loop_
_entity_poly.entity_id
_entity_poly.type
_entity_poly.pdbx_seq_one_letter_code
_entity_poly.pdbx_strand_id
1 'polypeptide(L)' 'MSQQNEKNPHQHQSPLHDSSEAKPGMDSLAPEDGSHRPAAEPTPPGAQPTAPGSLKALIHVTKNLILWKTYAKAVKIMR' A
#
# COMPACT_ATOMS: atom_id res chain seq x y z
N MET A 1 -12.93 22.66 -14.32
CA MET A 1 -14.19 21.90 -14.17
C MET A 1 -13.81 20.46 -13.88
N SER A 2 -13.89 20.03 -12.61
CA SER A 2 -13.61 18.65 -12.23
C SER A 2 -14.84 17.81 -12.57
N GLN A 3 -14.73 17.03 -13.65
CA GLN A 3 -15.73 16.05 -14.05
C GLN A 3 -15.83 14.99 -12.94
N GLN A 4 -16.72 15.19 -11.96
CA GLN A 4 -17.18 14.11 -11.10
C GLN A 4 -18.17 13.29 -11.92
N ASN A 5 -17.64 12.51 -12.85
CA ASN A 5 -18.37 11.45 -13.51
C ASN A 5 -18.82 10.48 -12.42
N GLU A 6 -20.08 10.07 -12.43
CA GLU A 6 -20.64 8.99 -11.62
C GLU A 6 -19.89 7.69 -11.96
N LYS A 7 -18.71 7.49 -11.37
CA LYS A 7 -17.86 6.33 -11.63
C LYS A 7 -18.43 5.17 -10.83
N ASN A 8 -18.75 4.08 -11.54
CA ASN A 8 -18.88 2.78 -10.91
C ASN A 8 -17.58 2.53 -10.09
N PRO A 9 -17.67 2.26 -8.78
CA PRO A 9 -16.49 2.15 -7.91
C PRO A 9 -15.54 1.01 -8.32
N HIS A 10 -15.95 0.14 -9.24
CA HIS A 10 -15.13 -0.96 -9.75
C HIS A 10 -14.45 -0.67 -11.10
N GLN A 11 -14.69 0.50 -11.69
CA GLN A 11 -14.11 0.88 -12.98
C GLN A 11 -12.89 1.78 -12.77
N HIS A 12 -11.74 1.15 -12.49
CA HIS A 12 -10.44 1.83 -12.48
C HIS A 12 -9.75 1.69 -13.83
N GLN A 13 -9.21 2.78 -14.36
CA GLN A 13 -8.33 2.78 -15.54
C GLN A 13 -6.89 3.05 -15.10
N SER A 14 -5.91 2.54 -15.84
CA SER A 14 -4.50 2.85 -15.58
C SER A 14 -4.26 4.36 -15.68
N PRO A 15 -3.48 4.97 -14.77
CA PRO A 15 -3.19 6.41 -14.83
C PRO A 15 -2.36 6.84 -16.05
N LEU A 16 -1.63 5.91 -16.67
CA LEU A 16 -0.72 6.17 -17.79
C LEU A 16 -0.99 5.20 -18.95
N HIS A 17 -0.94 5.72 -20.16
CA HIS A 17 -1.14 4.98 -21.42
C HIS A 17 -0.11 5.33 -22.50
N ASP A 18 0.89 6.16 -22.17
CA ASP A 18 1.85 6.70 -23.12
C ASP A 18 3.29 6.55 -22.62
N SER A 19 4.24 7.04 -23.42
CA SER A 19 5.69 6.99 -23.13
C SER A 19 6.11 7.65 -21.80
N SER A 20 5.22 8.36 -21.11
CA SER A 20 5.49 8.90 -19.78
C SER A 20 5.62 7.81 -18.72
N GLU A 21 5.12 6.58 -18.98
CA GLU A 21 5.41 5.40 -18.17
C GLU A 21 6.92 5.09 -18.10
N ALA A 22 7.68 5.44 -19.15
CA ALA A 22 9.13 5.28 -19.19
C ALA A 22 9.90 6.46 -18.58
N LYS A 23 9.21 7.52 -18.14
CA LYS A 23 9.82 8.73 -17.59
C LYS A 23 9.76 8.70 -16.04
N PRO A 24 10.80 9.19 -15.36
CA PRO A 24 10.76 9.36 -13.91
C PRO A 24 9.72 10.42 -13.50
N GLY A 25 9.23 10.34 -12.26
CA GLY A 25 8.28 11.32 -11.70
C GLY A 25 6.79 10.96 -11.83
N MET A 26 6.45 9.66 -11.76
CA MET A 26 5.06 9.17 -11.86
C MET A 26 4.19 9.43 -10.60
N ASP A 27 4.70 10.18 -9.62
CA ASP A 27 4.04 10.58 -8.37
C ASP A 27 3.13 9.49 -7.74
N SER A 28 1.89 9.83 -7.37
CA SER A 28 0.96 8.90 -6.72
C SER A 28 0.24 8.03 -7.75
N LEU A 29 0.50 6.71 -7.72
CA LEU A 29 -0.15 5.71 -8.58
C LEU A 29 -1.21 4.87 -7.84
N ALA A 30 -1.40 5.13 -6.56
CA ALA A 30 -2.38 4.41 -5.76
C ALA A 30 -3.81 4.85 -6.14
N PRO A 31 -4.78 3.92 -6.20
CA PRO A 31 -6.19 4.27 -6.30
C PRO A 31 -6.60 5.25 -5.21
N GLU A 32 -7.42 6.25 -5.57
CA GLU A 32 -7.85 7.32 -4.66
C GLU A 32 -8.75 6.80 -3.54
N ASP A 33 -9.42 5.66 -3.75
CA ASP A 33 -10.30 5.00 -2.80
C ASP A 33 -9.56 4.20 -1.71
N GLY A 34 -8.24 4.06 -1.82
CA GLY A 34 -7.43 3.32 -0.85
C GLY A 34 -7.62 1.80 -0.88
N SER A 35 -8.32 1.26 -1.88
CA SER A 35 -8.63 -0.19 -2.03
C SER A 35 -7.40 -1.09 -2.06
N HIS A 36 -6.24 -0.53 -2.42
CA HIS A 36 -4.94 -1.21 -2.41
C HIS A 36 -4.43 -1.56 -0.99
N ARG A 37 -4.98 -0.97 0.08
CA ARG A 37 -4.50 -1.16 1.46
C ARG A 37 -5.35 -2.20 2.17
N PRO A 38 -4.77 -3.33 2.62
CA PRO A 38 -5.49 -4.24 3.50
C PRO A 38 -5.71 -3.60 4.87
N ALA A 39 -6.81 -3.96 5.54
CA ALA A 39 -7.03 -3.54 6.91
C ALA A 39 -6.01 -4.20 7.86
N ALA A 40 -5.67 -3.49 8.94
CA ALA A 40 -4.77 -3.97 9.98
C ALA A 40 -5.46 -4.92 10.99
N GLU A 41 -6.61 -5.48 10.61
CA GLU A 41 -7.42 -6.36 11.44
C GLU A 41 -7.33 -7.81 10.95
N PRO A 42 -7.56 -8.79 11.84
CA PRO A 42 -7.74 -10.18 11.44
C PRO A 42 -8.90 -10.30 10.46
N THR A 43 -8.65 -10.91 9.31
CA THR A 43 -9.64 -11.10 8.25
C THR A 43 -9.57 -12.54 7.75
N PRO A 44 -10.70 -13.13 7.35
CA PRO A 44 -10.71 -14.50 6.87
C PRO A 44 -9.89 -14.64 5.57
N PRO A 45 -9.37 -15.84 5.26
CA PRO A 45 -8.65 -16.10 4.03
C PRO A 45 -9.46 -15.67 2.80
N GLY A 46 -8.83 -14.93 1.89
CA GLY A 46 -9.46 -14.43 0.66
C GLY A 46 -10.24 -13.13 0.78
N ALA A 47 -10.51 -12.61 2.00
CA ALA A 47 -11.22 -11.34 2.16
C ALA A 47 -10.33 -10.10 1.92
N GLN A 48 -9.02 -10.22 2.10
CA GLN A 48 -8.08 -9.12 1.89
C GLN A 48 -6.76 -9.60 1.27
N PRO A 49 -6.05 -8.73 0.55
CA PRO A 49 -4.68 -8.99 0.14
C PRO A 49 -3.82 -9.40 1.34
N THR A 50 -3.00 -10.42 1.15
CA THR A 50 -2.06 -10.84 2.20
C THR A 50 -0.97 -9.77 2.32
N ALA A 51 -0.81 -9.22 3.52
CA ALA A 51 0.22 -8.23 3.82
C ALA A 51 1.21 -8.76 4.86
N PRO A 52 2.44 -8.20 4.89
CA PRO A 52 3.39 -8.46 5.96
C PRO A 52 2.75 -8.30 7.35
N GLY A 53 3.08 -9.21 8.28
CA GLY A 53 2.50 -9.20 9.63
C GLY A 53 2.74 -7.89 10.40
N SER A 54 3.84 -7.18 10.10
CA SER A 54 4.12 -5.85 10.68
C SER A 54 3.16 -4.75 10.22
N LEU A 55 2.41 -4.96 9.13
CA LEU A 55 1.40 -4.06 8.59
C LEU A 55 -0.03 -4.53 8.92
N LYS A 56 -0.26 -5.86 8.88
CA LYS A 56 -1.59 -6.46 9.12
C LYS A 56 -1.89 -6.73 10.61
N ALA A 57 -0.89 -6.82 11.47
CA ALA A 57 -1.05 -7.17 12.89
C ALA A 57 -0.44 -6.12 13.82
N LEU A 58 -0.69 -4.84 13.54
CA LEU A 58 -0.30 -3.71 14.41
C LEU A 58 -0.85 -3.84 15.84
N ILE A 59 -1.88 -4.66 16.06
CA ILE A 59 -2.48 -4.93 17.37
C ILE A 59 -1.56 -5.79 18.28
N HIS A 60 -0.54 -6.47 17.73
CA HIS A 60 0.47 -7.23 18.48
C HIS A 60 1.82 -6.50 18.51
N VAL A 61 1.88 -5.26 19.04
CA VAL A 61 3.17 -4.59 19.26
C VAL A 61 3.88 -5.22 20.47
N THR A 62 4.57 -6.32 20.22
CA THR A 62 5.50 -6.91 21.19
C THR A 62 6.85 -6.18 21.13
N LYS A 63 7.57 -6.07 22.26
CA LYS A 63 8.89 -5.43 22.36
C LYS A 63 9.90 -5.94 21.30
N ASN A 64 9.75 -7.20 20.90
CA ASN A 64 10.59 -7.86 19.90
C ASN A 64 10.39 -7.29 18.48
N LEU A 65 9.16 -6.87 18.13
CA LEU A 65 8.88 -6.26 16.83
C LEU A 65 9.54 -4.89 16.69
N ILE A 66 9.55 -4.10 17.75
CA ILE A 66 10.23 -2.79 17.79
C ILE A 66 11.74 -2.98 17.60
N LEU A 67 12.34 -3.92 18.33
CA LEU A 67 13.77 -4.22 18.25
C LEU A 67 14.16 -4.67 16.82
N TRP A 68 13.37 -5.54 16.21
CA TRP A 68 13.64 -6.01 14.84
C TRP A 68 13.51 -4.89 13.80
N LYS A 69 12.54 -3.98 13.97
CA LYS A 69 12.34 -2.82 13.07
C LYS A 69 13.51 -1.84 13.16
N THR A 70 14.06 -1.63 14.35
CA THR A 70 15.28 -0.83 14.56
C THR A 70 16.49 -1.50 13.91
N TYR A 71 16.64 -2.81 14.09
CA TYR A 71 17.73 -3.58 13.48
C TYR A 71 17.70 -3.52 11.95
N ALA A 72 16.54 -3.76 11.32
CA ALA A 72 16.38 -3.69 9.87
C ALA A 72 16.72 -2.30 9.31
N LYS A 73 16.37 -1.23 10.03
CA LYS A 73 16.74 0.15 9.67
C LYS A 73 18.24 0.37 9.75
N ALA A 74 18.90 -0.10 10.80
CA ALA A 74 20.35 0.02 10.96
C ALA A 74 21.11 -0.72 9.85
N VAL A 75 20.70 -1.95 9.53
CA VAL A 75 21.31 -2.75 8.44
C VAL A 75 21.18 -2.07 7.09
N LYS A 76 20.06 -1.39 6.82
CA LYS A 76 19.86 -0.65 5.55
C LYS A 76 20.71 0.62 5.45
N ILE A 77 21.09 1.24 6.56
CA ILE A 77 21.94 2.44 6.58
C ILE A 77 23.43 2.06 6.45
N MET A 78 23.81 0.87 6.89
CA MET A 78 25.19 0.38 6.81
C MET A 78 25.57 -0.21 5.45
N ARG A 79 24.66 -0.23 4.47
CA ARG A 79 24.88 -0.73 3.10
C ARG A 79 24.84 0.43 2.12
#